data_AF-A0A1E1W287-F1
#
_entry.id   AF-A0A1E1W287-F1
#
_cell.length_a   1.000
_cell.length_b   1.000
_cell.length_c   1.000
_cell.angle_alpha   90.00
_cell.angle_beta   90.00
_cell.angle_gamma   90.00
#
_symmetry.space_group_name_H-M   'P 1'
#
loop_
_entity.id
_entity.type
_entity.pdbx_description
1 polymer ?
#
loop_
_entity_poly.entity_id
_entity_poly.type
_entity_poly.pdbx_seq_one_letter_code
_entity_poly.pdbx_strand_id
1 'polypeptide(L)'
;MPGCNNDRDCGDDMLCASKNCVKACRDNSCGKNAVCLATRHRAVCSCPSGFSGDPIKECKSYECLQNEDCGSDEECNTDGKCKNVCLGACGLNAICRSVNRSPQCSCPPNYLGNPKIECTKQAVGSCLRNPCGVNARCRDVEDGSYECTCPPNCAGNPQRQCFCGTMEPCASKSCGTNAQCRIGQNGQPQCYCPRNYPNGDPNIECALERSVVDCRTTGCGINGECLREGAEFVCRCIPGTEGQADIECKTTLECGAHDHCAAGLACMEGRCGD
;
A
#
# COMPACT_ATOMS: atom_id res chain seq x y z
N MET A 1 -38.48 -17.97 82.71
CA MET A 1 -38.17 -18.82 81.53
C MET A 1 -37.04 -18.15 80.77
N PRO A 2 -35.94 -18.84 80.44
CA PRO A 2 -34.92 -18.26 79.57
C PRO A 2 -35.48 -18.15 78.15
N GLY A 3 -35.52 -16.92 77.63
CA GLY A 3 -36.09 -16.59 76.32
C GLY A 3 -36.77 -15.23 76.31
N CYS A 4 -37.15 -14.76 75.12
CA CYS A 4 -37.87 -13.50 74.93
C CYS A 4 -39.39 -13.72 74.87
N ASN A 5 -40.18 -12.76 75.33
CA ASN A 5 -41.64 -12.71 75.14
C ASN A 5 -42.05 -11.70 74.07
N ASN A 6 -41.28 -10.63 73.90
CA ASN A 6 -41.46 -9.61 72.87
C ASN A 6 -40.09 -9.10 72.37
N ASP A 7 -40.08 -8.33 71.29
CA ASP A 7 -38.84 -7.85 70.65
C ASP A 7 -37.99 -6.95 71.56
N ARG A 8 -38.61 -6.20 72.49
CA ARG A 8 -37.91 -5.31 73.43
C ARG A 8 -37.13 -6.08 74.50
N ASP A 9 -37.40 -7.37 74.66
CA ASP A 9 -36.61 -8.25 75.53
C ASP A 9 -35.26 -8.61 74.88
N CYS A 10 -35.07 -8.28 73.60
CA CYS A 10 -33.84 -8.46 72.83
C CYS A 10 -33.13 -7.12 72.58
N GLY A 11 -31.87 -7.17 72.16
CA GLY A 11 -31.12 -5.98 71.72
C GLY A 11 -31.76 -5.31 70.49
N ASP A 12 -31.45 -4.03 70.27
CA ASP A 12 -32.05 -3.21 69.20
C ASP A 12 -31.87 -3.79 67.78
N ASP A 13 -30.84 -4.61 67.57
CA ASP A 13 -30.51 -5.29 66.31
C ASP A 13 -31.18 -6.69 66.16
N MET A 14 -31.91 -7.13 67.18
CA MET A 14 -32.51 -8.45 67.30
C MET A 14 -34.03 -8.39 67.47
N LEU A 15 -34.73 -9.46 67.13
CA LEU A 15 -36.17 -9.63 67.36
C LEU A 15 -36.44 -10.96 68.06
N CYS A 16 -37.62 -11.06 68.66
CA CYS A 16 -38.06 -12.26 69.34
C CYS A 16 -38.76 -13.21 68.35
N ALA A 17 -38.11 -14.32 68.02
CA ALA A 17 -38.72 -15.38 67.20
C ALA A 17 -38.68 -16.70 67.96
N SER A 18 -39.85 -17.34 68.12
CA SER A 18 -39.96 -18.64 68.78
C SER A 18 -39.28 -18.70 70.16
N LYS A 19 -39.48 -17.66 70.99
CA LYS A 19 -38.87 -17.46 72.33
C LYS A 19 -37.35 -17.27 72.33
N ASN A 20 -36.70 -17.10 71.18
CA ASN A 20 -35.27 -16.83 71.06
C ASN A 20 -35.00 -15.44 70.46
N CYS A 21 -34.01 -14.73 70.99
CA CYS A 21 -33.52 -13.52 70.37
C CYS A 21 -32.66 -13.87 69.17
N VAL A 22 -33.03 -13.33 68.02
CA VAL A 22 -32.41 -13.64 66.73
C VAL A 22 -32.18 -12.33 65.98
N LYS A 23 -31.06 -12.23 65.26
CA LYS A 23 -30.74 -11.02 64.49
C LYS A 23 -31.87 -10.65 63.53
N ALA A 24 -32.16 -9.36 63.39
CA ALA A 24 -33.11 -8.89 62.40
C ALA A 24 -32.58 -9.08 60.98
N CYS A 25 -31.30 -8.80 60.77
CA CYS A 25 -30.57 -9.11 59.54
C CYS A 25 -30.00 -10.54 59.60
N ARG A 26 -30.62 -11.47 58.88
CA ARG A 26 -30.14 -12.84 58.67
C ARG A 26 -29.95 -13.08 57.18
N ASP A 27 -29.35 -14.23 56.85
CA ASP A 27 -29.27 -14.68 55.47
C ASP A 27 -30.67 -14.74 54.86
N ASN A 28 -30.87 -14.02 53.74
CA ASN A 28 -32.13 -13.80 53.03
C ASN A 28 -33.13 -12.80 53.65
N SER A 29 -32.78 -12.02 54.69
CA SER A 29 -33.65 -10.92 55.15
C SER A 29 -33.82 -9.81 54.10
N CYS A 30 -32.85 -9.64 53.21
CA CYS A 30 -32.86 -8.67 52.11
C CYS A 30 -32.53 -9.35 50.77
N GLY A 31 -32.85 -8.66 49.68
CA GLY A 31 -32.59 -9.09 48.32
C GLY A 31 -31.09 -9.13 47.96
N LYS A 32 -30.76 -9.69 46.80
CA LYS A 32 -29.37 -9.75 46.31
C LYS A 32 -28.77 -8.34 46.19
N ASN A 33 -27.50 -8.19 46.58
CA ASN A 33 -26.76 -6.92 46.59
C ASN A 33 -27.37 -5.79 47.45
N ALA A 34 -28.35 -6.09 48.30
CA ALA A 34 -28.93 -5.12 49.23
C ALA A 34 -28.17 -5.11 50.56
N VAL A 35 -28.09 -3.94 51.20
CA VAL A 35 -27.56 -3.78 52.55
C VAL A 35 -28.72 -3.94 53.54
N CYS A 36 -28.54 -4.80 54.55
CA CYS A 36 -29.49 -4.96 55.64
C CYS A 36 -29.06 -4.13 56.85
N LEU A 37 -29.94 -3.23 57.30
CA LEU A 37 -29.79 -2.46 58.53
C LEU A 37 -30.86 -2.90 59.54
N ALA A 38 -30.46 -3.21 60.76
CA ALA A 38 -31.42 -3.48 61.83
C ALA A 38 -31.87 -2.15 62.45
N THR A 39 -33.17 -1.86 62.43
CA THR A 39 -33.73 -0.63 63.02
C THR A 39 -35.01 -0.97 63.77
N ARG A 40 -35.04 -0.69 65.08
CA ARG A 40 -36.20 -0.97 65.95
C ARG A 40 -36.66 -2.43 65.86
N HIS A 41 -35.73 -3.38 66.03
CA HIS A 41 -35.98 -4.82 65.95
C HIS A 41 -36.50 -5.32 64.58
N ARG A 42 -36.29 -4.56 63.49
CA ARG A 42 -36.72 -4.94 62.13
C ARG A 42 -35.56 -4.85 61.14
N ALA A 43 -35.59 -5.71 60.13
CA ALA A 43 -34.71 -5.61 58.97
C ALA A 43 -35.23 -4.50 58.05
N VAL A 44 -34.37 -3.51 57.80
CA VAL A 44 -34.59 -2.44 56.82
C VAL A 44 -33.56 -2.64 55.71
N CYS A 45 -34.03 -2.91 54.50
CA CYS A 45 -33.17 -3.16 53.36
C CYS A 45 -33.02 -1.88 52.52
N SER A 46 -31.79 -1.57 52.10
CA SER A 46 -31.50 -0.46 51.19
C SER A 46 -30.47 -0.87 50.14
N CYS A 47 -30.52 -0.24 48.96
CA CYS A 47 -29.48 -0.43 47.96
C CYS A 47 -28.26 0.44 48.29
N PRO A 48 -27.03 -0.13 48.22
CA PRO A 48 -25.82 0.64 48.40
C PRO A 48 -25.60 1.63 47.24
N SER A 49 -24.73 2.63 47.43
CA SER A 49 -24.39 3.60 46.40
C SER A 49 -23.95 2.93 45.09
N GLY A 50 -24.51 3.38 43.96
CA GLY A 50 -24.29 2.75 42.65
C GLY A 50 -25.24 1.58 42.33
N PHE A 51 -26.17 1.26 43.25
CA PHE A 51 -27.21 0.28 43.03
C PHE A 51 -28.60 0.89 43.23
N SER A 52 -29.57 0.42 42.46
CA SER A 52 -30.97 0.85 42.49
C SER A 52 -31.89 -0.36 42.26
N GLY A 53 -33.16 -0.27 42.62
CA GLY A 53 -34.14 -1.33 42.47
C GLY A 53 -34.92 -1.64 43.75
N ASP A 54 -35.42 -2.87 43.85
CA ASP A 54 -36.18 -3.34 45.01
C ASP A 54 -35.23 -4.03 46.00
N PRO A 55 -34.89 -3.40 47.14
CA PRO A 55 -33.93 -3.96 48.09
C PRO A 55 -34.42 -5.23 48.80
N ILE A 56 -35.70 -5.60 48.66
CA ILE A 56 -36.25 -6.87 49.15
C ILE A 56 -36.02 -8.01 48.16
N LYS A 57 -35.94 -7.71 46.85
CA LYS A 57 -35.73 -8.72 45.80
C LYS A 57 -34.29 -8.73 45.30
N GLU A 58 -33.83 -7.61 44.77
CA GLU A 58 -32.50 -7.43 44.18
C GLU A 58 -32.21 -5.94 43.93
N CYS A 59 -31.03 -5.50 44.38
CA CYS A 59 -30.42 -4.25 43.98
C CYS A 59 -29.56 -4.48 42.74
N LYS A 60 -29.82 -3.72 41.67
CA LYS A 60 -29.10 -3.80 40.41
C LYS A 60 -28.14 -2.62 40.28
N SER A 61 -26.93 -2.88 39.81
CA SER A 61 -25.97 -1.82 39.47
C SER A 61 -26.40 -1.15 38.17
N TYR A 62 -26.62 0.16 38.19
CA TYR A 62 -26.81 0.96 36.98
C TYR A 62 -25.54 1.78 36.77
N GLU A 63 -24.88 1.55 35.64
CA GLU A 63 -23.78 2.37 35.16
C GLU A 63 -24.30 3.70 34.58
N CYS A 64 -25.49 3.68 33.99
CA CYS A 64 -26.16 4.84 33.41
C CYS A 64 -27.67 4.78 33.62
N LEU A 65 -28.31 5.95 33.67
CA LEU A 65 -29.78 6.11 33.67
C LEU A 65 -30.26 6.77 32.38
N GLN A 66 -29.43 7.65 31.83
CA GLN A 66 -29.66 8.34 30.57
C GLN A 66 -28.42 8.24 29.69
N ASN A 67 -28.60 8.52 28.40
CA ASN A 67 -27.49 8.44 27.45
C ASN A 67 -26.37 9.40 27.84
N GLU A 68 -26.70 10.57 28.39
CA GLU A 68 -25.77 11.62 28.82
C GLU A 68 -24.77 11.15 29.88
N ASP A 69 -25.10 10.11 30.64
CA ASP A 69 -24.22 9.52 31.66
C ASP A 69 -23.06 8.72 31.04
N CYS A 70 -23.19 8.33 29.76
CA CYS A 70 -22.19 7.56 29.02
C CYS A 70 -21.29 8.46 28.16
N GLY A 71 -20.14 7.94 27.72
CA GLY A 71 -19.23 8.63 26.81
C GLY A 71 -19.88 9.01 25.47
N SER A 72 -19.28 9.93 24.71
CA SER A 72 -19.85 10.48 23.46
C SER A 72 -20.18 9.43 22.38
N ASP A 73 -19.56 8.25 22.47
CA ASP A 73 -19.68 7.15 21.51
C ASP A 73 -20.52 5.99 22.06
N GLU A 74 -21.22 6.22 23.17
CA GLU A 74 -21.95 5.22 23.92
C GLU A 74 -23.40 5.66 24.18
N GLU A 75 -24.28 4.66 24.30
CA GLU A 75 -25.67 4.82 24.69
C GLU A 75 -25.98 3.96 25.91
N CYS A 76 -26.93 4.43 26.72
CA CYS A 76 -27.41 3.68 27.87
C CYS A 76 -28.39 2.62 27.41
N ASN A 77 -28.01 1.35 27.53
CA ASN A 77 -28.91 0.24 27.24
C ASN A 77 -29.96 0.10 28.35
N THR A 78 -31.08 -0.55 28.04
CA THR A 78 -32.18 -0.89 28.96
C THR A 78 -31.75 -1.63 30.23
N ASP A 79 -30.61 -2.33 30.20
CA ASP A 79 -29.99 -2.98 31.36
C ASP A 79 -29.23 -2.00 32.29
N GLY A 80 -29.21 -0.71 31.96
CA GLY A 80 -28.49 0.31 32.72
C GLY A 80 -26.99 0.27 32.52
N LYS A 81 -26.52 -0.10 31.33
CA LYS A 81 -25.09 -0.22 30.98
C LYS A 81 -24.75 0.63 29.77
N CYS A 82 -23.58 1.26 29.80
CA CYS A 82 -23.07 2.00 28.65
C CYS A 82 -22.59 1.01 27.60
N LYS A 83 -23.15 1.12 26.40
CA LYS A 83 -22.77 0.28 25.24
C LYS A 83 -22.35 1.17 24.10
N ASN A 84 -21.22 0.83 23.47
CA ASN A 84 -20.76 1.53 22.29
C ASN A 84 -21.75 1.35 21.12
N VAL A 85 -22.19 2.47 20.53
CA VAL A 85 -23.22 2.52 19.49
C VAL A 85 -22.77 1.88 18.17
N CYS A 86 -21.47 1.80 17.94
CA CYS A 86 -20.89 1.21 16.73
C CYS A 86 -20.75 -0.32 16.81
N LEU A 87 -20.87 -0.90 18.00
CA LEU A 87 -20.60 -2.31 18.23
C LEU A 87 -21.72 -3.17 17.65
N GLY A 88 -21.48 -3.70 16.44
CA GLY A 88 -22.44 -4.52 15.68
C GLY A 88 -23.46 -3.72 14.84
N ALA A 89 -23.28 -2.40 14.70
CA ALA A 89 -24.24 -1.55 13.98
C ALA A 89 -23.98 -1.44 12.47
N CYS A 90 -22.72 -1.59 12.05
CA CYS A 90 -22.31 -1.47 10.65
C CYS A 90 -21.93 -2.82 10.03
N GLY A 91 -22.05 -2.89 8.71
CA GLY A 91 -21.74 -4.08 7.91
C GLY A 91 -20.24 -4.39 7.86
N LEU A 92 -19.90 -5.52 7.24
CA LEU A 92 -18.52 -5.95 7.07
C LEU A 92 -17.72 -4.90 6.27
N ASN A 93 -16.49 -4.61 6.72
CA ASN A 93 -15.58 -3.61 6.13
C ASN A 93 -16.13 -2.17 6.06
N ALA A 94 -17.19 -1.84 6.80
CA ALA A 94 -17.70 -0.48 6.90
C ALA A 94 -17.01 0.28 8.05
N ILE A 95 -16.84 1.59 7.88
CA ILE A 95 -16.40 2.50 8.94
C ILE A 95 -17.65 2.99 9.70
N CYS A 96 -17.64 2.84 11.02
CA CYS A 96 -18.63 3.42 11.89
C CYS A 96 -18.15 4.73 12.52
N ARG A 97 -19.02 5.73 12.59
CA ARG A 97 -18.81 6.98 13.35
C ARG A 97 -20.02 7.24 14.22
N SER A 98 -19.80 7.58 15.49
CA SER A 98 -20.87 8.09 16.37
C SER A 98 -21.19 9.53 15.97
N VAL A 99 -22.43 9.79 15.58
CA VAL A 99 -22.95 11.14 15.35
C VAL A 99 -24.19 11.29 16.22
N ASN A 100 -24.14 12.16 17.23
CA ASN A 100 -25.20 12.32 18.24
C ASN A 100 -25.61 10.99 18.90
N ARG A 101 -24.62 10.18 19.34
CA ARG A 101 -24.84 8.85 19.94
C ARG A 101 -25.65 7.89 19.04
N SER A 102 -25.59 8.09 17.73
CA SER A 102 -26.17 7.21 16.73
C SER A 102 -25.09 6.70 15.77
N PRO A 103 -25.11 5.42 15.38
CA PRO A 103 -24.12 4.86 14.48
C PRO A 103 -24.36 5.32 13.04
N GLN A 104 -23.35 5.99 12.47
CA GLN A 104 -23.31 6.34 11.06
C GLN A 104 -22.30 5.46 10.34
N CYS A 105 -22.78 4.63 9.42
CA CYS A 105 -21.97 3.70 8.65
C CYS A 105 -21.63 4.29 7.27
N SER A 106 -20.36 4.22 6.89
CA SER A 106 -19.90 4.60 5.54
C SER A 106 -18.85 3.63 5.04
N CYS A 107 -18.75 3.45 3.72
CA CYS A 107 -17.69 2.63 3.16
C CYS A 107 -16.37 3.43 3.11
N PRO A 108 -15.22 2.80 3.42
CA PRO A 108 -13.91 3.42 3.26
C PRO A 108 -13.63 3.81 1.80
N PRO A 109 -12.66 4.71 1.55
CA PRO A 109 -12.22 5.03 0.20
C PRO A 109 -11.84 3.76 -0.59
N ASN A 110 -12.29 3.66 -1.84
CA ASN A 110 -12.14 2.49 -2.74
C ASN A 110 -12.98 1.25 -2.36
N TYR A 111 -13.90 1.36 -1.41
CA TYR A 111 -14.90 0.33 -1.13
C TYR A 111 -16.28 0.82 -1.58
N LEU A 112 -17.07 -0.07 -2.18
CA LEU A 112 -18.45 0.18 -2.57
C LEU A 112 -19.35 -0.92 -2.04
N GLY A 113 -20.63 -0.60 -1.86
CA GLY A 113 -21.63 -1.54 -1.35
C GLY A 113 -22.60 -0.86 -0.41
N ASN A 114 -23.27 -1.66 0.42
CA ASN A 114 -24.17 -1.15 1.44
C ASN A 114 -23.44 -1.14 2.79
N PRO A 115 -23.18 0.03 3.40
CA PRO A 115 -22.41 0.12 4.65
C PRO A 115 -23.13 -0.50 5.87
N LYS A 116 -24.41 -0.87 5.76
CA LYS A 116 -25.13 -1.65 6.79
C LYS A 116 -25.02 -3.16 6.63
N ILE A 117 -24.58 -3.64 5.45
CA ILE A 117 -24.50 -5.08 5.14
C ILE A 117 -23.03 -5.46 4.93
N GLU A 118 -22.43 -4.92 3.88
CA GLU A 118 -21.05 -5.17 3.49
C GLU A 118 -20.56 -4.09 2.53
N CYS A 119 -19.36 -3.59 2.80
CA CYS A 119 -18.57 -2.80 1.87
C CYS A 119 -17.55 -3.74 1.22
N THR A 120 -17.56 -3.81 -0.11
CA THR A 120 -16.63 -4.64 -0.87
C THR A 120 -15.56 -3.73 -1.46
N LYS A 121 -14.30 -4.14 -1.37
CA LYS A 121 -13.22 -3.42 -2.06
C LYS A 121 -13.52 -3.48 -3.54
N GLN A 122 -13.68 -2.34 -4.19
CA GLN A 122 -13.86 -2.33 -5.62
C GLN A 122 -12.54 -2.81 -6.23
N ALA A 123 -12.59 -3.92 -6.95
CA ALA A 123 -11.49 -4.37 -7.79
C ALA A 123 -10.99 -3.16 -8.58
N VAL A 124 -9.81 -2.66 -8.21
CA VAL A 124 -9.06 -1.70 -9.02
C VAL A 124 -8.57 -2.50 -10.20
N GLY A 125 -9.49 -2.77 -11.10
CA GLY A 125 -9.18 -3.32 -12.36
C GLY A 125 -10.02 -4.50 -12.79
N SER A 126 -11.22 -4.20 -13.27
CA SER A 126 -11.87 -5.07 -14.25
C SER A 126 -11.92 -4.39 -15.60
N CYS A 127 -11.95 -5.18 -16.67
CA CYS A 127 -12.12 -4.71 -18.04
C CYS A 127 -13.43 -3.95 -18.26
N LEU A 128 -14.40 -4.04 -17.33
CA LEU A 128 -15.67 -3.31 -17.38
C LEU A 128 -15.55 -1.79 -17.56
N ARG A 129 -14.44 -1.17 -17.11
CA ARG A 129 -14.22 0.28 -17.26
C ARG A 129 -13.29 0.67 -18.40
N ASN A 130 -12.98 -0.26 -19.31
CA ASN A 130 -12.00 -0.07 -20.38
C ASN A 130 -10.73 0.67 -19.90
N PRO A 131 -10.05 0.16 -18.87
CA PRO A 131 -8.86 0.81 -18.31
C PRO A 131 -7.63 0.73 -19.24
N CYS A 132 -7.70 -0.08 -20.30
CA CYS A 132 -6.63 -0.24 -21.27
C CYS A 132 -6.65 0.84 -22.34
N GLY A 133 -5.50 1.03 -22.97
CA GLY A 133 -5.30 1.98 -24.06
C GLY A 133 -6.08 1.61 -25.33
N VAL A 134 -6.15 2.57 -26.27
CA VAL A 134 -6.84 2.38 -27.56
C VAL A 134 -6.25 1.16 -28.31
N ASN A 135 -7.10 0.27 -28.82
CA ASN A 135 -6.72 -0.99 -29.49
C ASN A 135 -5.95 -2.01 -28.62
N ALA A 136 -5.96 -1.88 -27.29
CA ALA A 136 -5.45 -2.90 -26.39
C ALA A 136 -6.54 -3.90 -25.98
N ARG A 137 -6.16 -5.16 -25.78
CA ARG A 137 -7.01 -6.21 -25.23
C ARG A 137 -6.88 -6.24 -23.71
N CYS A 138 -8.01 -6.15 -23.03
CA CYS A 138 -8.08 -6.28 -21.58
C CYS A 138 -8.42 -7.73 -21.19
N ARG A 139 -7.78 -8.26 -20.15
CA ARG A 139 -8.07 -9.56 -19.53
C ARG A 139 -8.21 -9.40 -18.02
N ASP A 140 -9.31 -9.89 -17.45
CA ASP A 140 -9.48 -9.97 -16.00
C ASP A 140 -8.64 -11.14 -15.44
N VAL A 141 -8.01 -10.93 -14.28
CA VAL A 141 -7.16 -11.89 -13.56
C VAL A 141 -7.90 -12.35 -12.30
N GLU A 142 -7.64 -13.58 -11.84
CA GLU A 142 -8.33 -14.22 -10.71
C GLU A 142 -8.27 -13.41 -9.40
N ASP A 143 -7.22 -12.60 -9.21
CA ASP A 143 -7.04 -11.71 -8.05
C ASP A 143 -7.93 -10.44 -8.10
N GLY A 144 -8.81 -10.31 -9.10
CA GLY A 144 -9.65 -9.13 -9.29
C GLY A 144 -8.88 -7.91 -9.83
N SER A 145 -7.78 -8.15 -10.55
CA SER A 145 -7.03 -7.13 -11.29
C SER A 145 -7.20 -7.32 -12.81
N TYR A 146 -6.76 -6.35 -13.62
CA TYR A 146 -6.74 -6.48 -15.09
C TYR A 146 -5.32 -6.49 -15.62
N GLU A 147 -5.18 -7.11 -16.79
CA GLU A 147 -3.99 -7.06 -17.61
C GLU A 147 -4.34 -6.53 -19.00
N CYS A 148 -3.55 -5.56 -19.48
CA CYS A 148 -3.69 -5.00 -20.83
C CYS A 148 -2.60 -5.55 -21.74
N THR A 149 -2.97 -6.10 -22.90
CA THR A 149 -2.06 -6.69 -23.89
C THR A 149 -2.38 -6.18 -25.28
N CYS A 150 -1.38 -5.98 -26.14
CA CYS A 150 -1.66 -5.67 -27.55
C CYS A 150 -2.08 -6.94 -28.30
N PRO A 151 -3.09 -6.88 -29.20
CA PRO A 151 -3.46 -8.02 -30.04
C PRO A 151 -2.32 -8.48 -30.97
N PRO A 152 -2.40 -9.71 -31.52
CA PRO A 152 -1.46 -10.18 -32.54
C PRO A 152 -1.40 -9.22 -33.73
N ASN A 153 -0.20 -8.95 -34.25
CA ASN A 153 0.07 -7.93 -35.29
C ASN A 153 -0.13 -6.48 -34.84
N CYS A 154 -0.12 -6.21 -33.53
CA CYS A 154 -0.13 -4.87 -32.96
C CYS A 154 1.06 -4.67 -32.01
N ALA A 155 1.64 -3.47 -32.01
CA ALA A 155 2.69 -3.07 -31.07
C ALA A 155 2.38 -1.70 -30.47
N GLY A 156 2.93 -1.40 -29.29
CA GLY A 156 2.70 -0.13 -28.59
C GLY A 156 2.63 -0.31 -27.08
N ASN A 157 2.05 0.67 -26.39
CA ASN A 157 1.83 0.61 -24.95
C ASN A 157 0.37 0.20 -24.68
N PRO A 158 0.10 -1.00 -24.13
CA PRO A 158 -1.26 -1.48 -23.88
C PRO A 158 -2.09 -0.63 -22.91
N GLN A 159 -1.48 0.23 -22.09
CA GLN A 159 -2.20 1.15 -21.20
C GLN A 159 -2.51 2.51 -21.85
N ARG A 160 -1.91 2.84 -23.00
CA ARG A 160 -2.17 4.09 -23.72
C ARG A 160 -2.78 3.87 -25.09
N GLN A 161 -2.06 3.13 -25.94
CA GLN A 161 -2.47 2.83 -27.30
C GLN A 161 -1.61 1.73 -27.92
N CYS A 162 -2.26 0.75 -28.54
CA CYS A 162 -1.67 -0.20 -29.48
C CYS A 162 -1.93 0.26 -30.92
N PHE A 163 -0.96 0.04 -31.79
CA PHE A 163 -1.04 0.32 -33.22
C PHE A 163 -1.21 -1.00 -33.97
N CYS A 164 -2.34 -1.18 -34.64
CA CYS A 164 -2.71 -2.40 -35.38
C CYS A 164 -2.82 -2.07 -36.87
N GLY A 165 -2.20 -2.86 -37.75
CA GLY A 165 -2.20 -2.61 -39.20
C GLY A 165 -1.00 -3.23 -39.92
N THR A 166 -0.62 -2.70 -41.10
CA THR A 166 0.53 -3.16 -41.91
C THR A 166 1.85 -2.87 -41.20
N MET A 167 2.17 -3.67 -40.18
CA MET A 167 3.52 -3.78 -39.61
C MET A 167 4.43 -4.68 -40.45
N GLU A 168 4.03 -5.09 -41.65
CA GLU A 168 4.88 -5.78 -42.63
C GLU A 168 6.30 -5.17 -42.71
N PRO A 169 6.47 -3.83 -42.75
CA PRO A 169 7.80 -3.23 -42.81
C PRO A 169 8.60 -3.39 -41.50
N CYS A 170 7.94 -3.37 -40.32
CA CYS A 170 8.60 -3.61 -39.03
C CYS A 170 8.79 -5.11 -38.73
N ALA A 171 8.07 -6.00 -39.42
CA ALA A 171 8.24 -7.44 -39.29
C ALA A 171 9.57 -7.92 -39.91
N SER A 172 10.06 -7.25 -40.96
CA SER A 172 11.33 -7.57 -41.62
C SER A 172 12.52 -6.74 -41.13
N LYS A 173 12.29 -5.64 -40.41
CA LYS A 173 13.35 -4.72 -39.97
C LYS A 173 13.86 -5.12 -38.59
N SER A 174 15.06 -5.71 -38.55
CA SER A 174 15.79 -5.95 -37.30
C SER A 174 16.35 -4.63 -36.74
N CYS A 175 15.86 -4.22 -35.57
CA CYS A 175 16.40 -3.09 -34.82
C CYS A 175 17.43 -3.56 -33.78
N GLY A 176 18.24 -2.63 -33.27
CA GLY A 176 19.26 -2.90 -32.25
C GLY A 176 18.68 -3.32 -30.90
N THR A 177 19.54 -3.76 -29.99
CA THR A 177 19.16 -4.15 -28.62
C THR A 177 18.47 -2.98 -27.92
N ASN A 178 17.35 -3.22 -27.23
CA ASN A 178 16.50 -2.21 -26.56
C ASN A 178 15.88 -1.13 -27.49
N ALA A 179 16.05 -1.21 -28.81
CA ALA A 179 15.41 -0.31 -29.76
C ALA A 179 13.98 -0.76 -30.11
N GLN A 180 13.15 0.19 -30.55
CA GLN A 180 11.77 -0.07 -30.98
C GLN A 180 11.56 0.34 -32.43
N CYS A 181 10.71 -0.37 -33.16
CA CYS A 181 10.33 -0.02 -34.53
C CYS A 181 9.08 0.85 -34.55
N ARG A 182 9.07 1.90 -35.38
CA ARG A 182 7.89 2.69 -35.75
C ARG A 182 7.82 2.87 -37.25
N ILE A 183 6.65 3.14 -37.79
CA ILE A 183 6.50 3.52 -39.20
C ILE A 183 6.71 5.04 -39.31
N GLY A 184 7.71 5.46 -40.08
CA GLY A 184 8.00 6.87 -40.37
C GLY A 184 6.94 7.51 -41.28
N GLN A 185 7.01 8.83 -41.46
CA GLN A 185 6.03 9.58 -42.28
C GLN A 185 5.94 9.11 -43.73
N ASN A 186 6.98 8.44 -44.24
CA ASN A 186 7.05 7.93 -45.61
C ASN A 186 6.57 6.46 -45.72
N GLY A 187 5.96 5.90 -44.67
CA GLY A 187 5.54 4.50 -44.63
C GLY A 187 6.68 3.50 -44.41
N GLN A 188 7.92 3.95 -44.20
CA GLN A 188 9.09 3.10 -43.99
C GLN A 188 9.30 2.73 -42.51
N PRO A 189 9.82 1.53 -42.21
CA PRO A 189 10.14 1.12 -40.85
C PRO A 189 11.39 1.84 -40.35
N GLN A 190 11.28 2.55 -39.23
CA GLN A 190 12.36 3.30 -38.60
C GLN A 190 12.55 2.80 -37.17
N CYS A 191 13.78 2.39 -36.83
CA CYS A 191 14.16 2.08 -35.47
C CYS A 191 14.36 3.39 -34.68
N TYR A 192 13.92 3.41 -33.42
CA TYR A 192 14.15 4.54 -32.51
C TYR A 192 14.44 4.06 -31.08
N CYS A 193 15.14 4.88 -30.33
CA CYS A 193 15.43 4.62 -28.92
C CYS A 193 14.25 5.10 -28.04
N PRO A 194 13.63 4.20 -27.25
CA PRO A 194 12.49 4.55 -26.40
C PRO A 194 12.92 5.36 -25.18
N ARG A 195 11.97 6.00 -24.48
CA ARG A 195 12.30 6.86 -23.31
C ARG A 195 13.04 6.14 -22.18
N ASN A 196 12.85 4.82 -22.05
CA ASN A 196 13.54 4.01 -21.04
C ASN A 196 14.97 3.64 -21.45
N TYR A 197 15.36 3.86 -22.70
CA TYR A 197 16.71 3.68 -23.21
C TYR A 197 16.97 4.78 -24.24
N PRO A 198 17.06 6.07 -23.83
CA PRO A 198 16.98 7.19 -24.77
C PRO A 198 18.28 7.44 -25.54
N ASN A 199 19.37 6.76 -25.19
CA ASN A 199 20.71 7.01 -25.71
C ASN A 199 21.18 5.85 -26.61
N GLY A 200 22.04 6.12 -27.59
CA GLY A 200 22.63 5.10 -28.48
C GLY A 200 22.13 5.15 -29.92
N ASP A 201 22.51 4.14 -30.72
CA ASP A 201 22.05 3.97 -32.11
C ASP A 201 20.89 2.96 -32.15
N PRO A 202 19.68 3.36 -32.60
CA PRO A 202 18.53 2.46 -32.70
C PRO A 202 18.72 1.21 -33.58
N ASN A 203 19.75 1.14 -34.43
CA ASN A 203 20.06 -0.03 -35.26
C ASN A 203 21.07 -0.99 -34.60
N ILE A 204 21.74 -0.58 -33.52
CA ILE A 204 22.78 -1.35 -32.85
C ILE A 204 22.36 -1.65 -31.41
N GLU A 205 22.23 -0.61 -30.58
CA GLU A 205 21.85 -0.73 -29.17
C GLU A 205 21.40 0.62 -28.59
N CYS A 206 20.34 0.58 -27.80
CA CYS A 206 19.88 1.69 -26.97
C CYS A 206 20.18 1.43 -25.48
N ALA A 207 20.65 2.45 -24.76
CA ALA A 207 21.07 2.39 -23.35
C ALA A 207 20.27 3.38 -22.46
N LEU A 208 20.04 2.97 -21.21
CA LEU A 208 19.37 3.77 -20.17
C LEU A 208 20.31 4.85 -19.67
N GLU A 209 21.55 4.47 -19.39
CA GLU A 209 22.62 5.41 -19.08
C GLU A 209 23.14 6.00 -20.39
N ARG A 210 23.38 7.30 -20.37
CA ARG A 210 24.14 7.93 -21.45
C ARG A 210 25.56 7.39 -21.23
N SER A 211 26.06 6.52 -22.11
CA SER A 211 27.50 6.28 -22.24
C SER A 211 28.15 7.57 -22.77
N VAL A 212 28.01 8.67 -22.04
CA VAL A 212 28.98 9.75 -22.09
C VAL A 212 30.10 9.23 -21.23
N VAL A 213 30.99 8.49 -21.86
CA VAL A 213 32.36 8.40 -21.38
C VAL A 213 32.89 9.83 -21.51
N ASP A 214 32.59 10.69 -20.52
CA ASP A 214 33.25 11.99 -20.45
C ASP A 214 34.71 11.64 -20.15
N CYS A 215 35.51 11.68 -21.21
CA CYS A 215 36.88 11.22 -21.19
C CYS A 215 37.77 12.00 -20.20
N ARG A 216 37.26 13.11 -19.62
CA ARG A 216 37.90 13.79 -18.48
C ARG A 216 37.79 13.05 -17.16
N THR A 217 36.76 12.23 -16.98
CA THR A 217 36.49 11.48 -15.73
C THR A 217 36.83 10.02 -15.83
N THR A 218 36.54 9.40 -16.98
CA THR A 218 36.71 7.96 -17.20
C THR A 218 38.01 7.63 -17.95
N GLY A 219 38.61 8.61 -18.63
CA GLY A 219 39.77 8.41 -19.49
C GLY A 219 39.39 7.83 -20.86
N CYS A 220 40.33 7.88 -21.80
CA CYS A 220 40.21 7.20 -23.09
C CYS A 220 40.94 5.85 -23.07
N GLY A 221 40.64 5.01 -24.06
CA GLY A 221 41.36 3.77 -24.31
C GLY A 221 42.84 4.00 -24.63
N ILE A 222 43.60 2.90 -24.78
CA ILE A 222 45.04 2.98 -25.07
C ILE A 222 45.26 3.72 -26.40
N ASN A 223 46.17 4.72 -26.41
CA ASN A 223 46.42 5.62 -27.55
C ASN A 223 45.19 6.47 -27.98
N GLY A 224 44.18 6.62 -27.11
CA GLY A 224 43.09 7.57 -27.27
C GLY A 224 43.39 8.90 -26.55
N GLU A 225 43.10 10.01 -27.20
CA GLU A 225 43.13 11.36 -26.63
C GLU A 225 41.72 11.92 -26.41
N CYS A 226 41.55 12.66 -25.31
CA CYS A 226 40.29 13.30 -24.95
C CYS A 226 40.21 14.70 -25.54
N LEU A 227 39.29 14.92 -26.47
CA LEU A 227 39.14 16.19 -27.19
C LEU A 227 37.78 16.82 -26.90
N ARG A 228 37.74 18.15 -26.86
CA ARG A 228 36.50 18.91 -26.69
C ARG A 228 35.86 19.18 -28.04
N GLU A 229 34.67 18.63 -28.27
CA GLU A 229 33.84 18.92 -29.43
C GLU A 229 32.57 19.64 -28.99
N GLY A 230 32.60 20.98 -29.07
CA GLY A 230 31.49 21.82 -28.62
C GLY A 230 31.28 21.78 -27.11
N ALA A 231 30.18 21.17 -26.68
CA ALA A 231 29.77 21.02 -25.28
C ALA A 231 30.09 19.64 -24.69
N GLU A 232 30.67 18.72 -25.50
CA GLU A 232 30.96 17.35 -25.10
C GLU A 232 32.47 17.06 -25.19
N PHE A 233 32.93 16.06 -24.44
CA PHE A 233 34.31 15.57 -24.44
C PHE A 233 34.29 14.13 -24.98
N VAL A 234 35.00 13.90 -26.07
CA VAL A 234 34.98 12.64 -26.83
C VAL A 234 36.40 12.10 -27.00
N CYS A 235 36.55 10.78 -27.04
CA CYS A 235 37.82 10.14 -27.33
C CYS A 235 38.08 10.08 -28.83
N ARG A 236 39.30 10.40 -29.26
CA ARG A 236 39.81 10.15 -30.62
C ARG A 236 41.15 9.46 -30.56
N CYS A 237 41.45 8.65 -31.57
CA CYS A 237 42.78 8.04 -31.68
C CYS A 237 43.84 9.11 -31.97
N ILE A 238 44.99 9.03 -31.31
CA ILE A 238 46.12 9.89 -31.62
C ILE A 238 46.55 9.69 -33.08
N PRO A 239 47.11 10.73 -33.75
CA PRO A 239 47.56 10.61 -35.13
C PRO A 239 48.51 9.43 -35.35
N GLY A 240 48.25 8.63 -36.39
CA GLY A 240 49.02 7.42 -36.71
C GLY A 240 48.51 6.14 -36.03
N THR A 241 47.37 6.21 -35.36
CA THR A 241 46.67 5.05 -34.80
C THR A 241 45.22 5.02 -35.28
N GLU A 242 44.67 3.81 -35.48
CA GLU A 242 43.27 3.60 -35.85
C GLU A 242 42.64 2.53 -34.95
N GLY A 243 41.33 2.63 -34.71
CA GLY A 243 40.61 1.74 -33.81
C GLY A 243 39.47 2.44 -33.09
N GLN A 244 39.00 1.84 -32.00
CA GLN A 244 37.95 2.41 -31.16
C GLN A 244 38.61 3.16 -30.00
N ALA A 245 38.56 4.49 -30.03
CA ALA A 245 39.28 5.37 -29.10
C ALA A 245 38.87 5.23 -27.62
N ASP A 246 37.71 4.65 -27.34
CA ASP A 246 37.25 4.34 -25.98
C ASP A 246 37.86 3.04 -25.41
N ILE A 247 38.50 2.22 -26.25
CA ILE A 247 39.02 0.89 -25.88
C ILE A 247 40.53 0.80 -26.17
N GLU A 248 40.92 0.85 -27.44
CA GLU A 248 42.31 0.75 -27.88
C GLU A 248 42.44 1.23 -29.34
N CYS A 249 43.37 2.15 -29.59
CA CYS A 249 43.83 2.55 -30.90
C CYS A 249 45.16 1.85 -31.22
N LYS A 250 45.19 1.11 -32.32
CA LYS A 250 46.36 0.36 -32.77
C LYS A 250 47.15 1.20 -33.77
N THR A 251 48.47 1.19 -33.65
CA THR A 251 49.35 1.82 -34.62
C THR A 251 49.14 1.17 -35.99
N THR A 252 48.74 1.96 -36.98
CA THR A 252 48.55 1.50 -38.35
C THR A 252 49.78 1.70 -39.23
N LEU A 253 50.85 2.30 -38.69
CA LEU A 253 52.11 2.48 -39.37
C LEU A 253 53.09 1.35 -39.02
N GLU A 254 53.60 0.66 -40.06
CA GLU A 254 54.70 -0.31 -39.95
C GLU A 254 56.05 0.39 -39.71
N CYS A 255 56.16 1.65 -40.12
CA CYS A 255 57.37 2.47 -39.97
C CYS A 255 57.01 3.95 -39.74
N GLY A 256 57.81 4.65 -38.95
CA GLY A 256 57.72 6.11 -38.77
C GLY A 256 58.89 6.87 -39.40
N ALA A 257 59.97 6.15 -39.74
CA ALA A 257 61.19 6.66 -40.35
C ALA A 257 61.80 5.57 -41.23
N HIS A 258 62.66 5.96 -42.18
CA HIS A 258 63.17 5.04 -43.21
C HIS A 258 64.10 3.95 -42.64
N ASP A 259 64.75 4.24 -41.51
CA ASP A 259 65.61 3.34 -40.75
C ASP A 259 64.84 2.27 -39.94
N HIS A 260 63.51 2.40 -39.85
CA HIS A 260 62.64 1.37 -39.27
C HIS A 260 62.27 0.28 -40.30
N CYS A 261 62.66 0.44 -41.57
CA CYS A 261 62.44 -0.53 -42.64
C CYS A 261 63.69 -1.39 -42.90
N ALA A 262 63.49 -2.59 -43.45
CA ALA A 262 64.60 -3.47 -43.84
C ALA A 262 65.48 -2.80 -44.91
N ALA A 263 66.77 -3.14 -44.94
CA ALA A 263 67.75 -2.51 -45.82
C ALA A 263 67.31 -2.57 -47.30
N GLY A 264 67.04 -1.40 -47.88
CA GLY A 264 66.55 -1.25 -49.26
C GLY A 264 65.14 -0.66 -49.37
N LEU A 265 64.35 -0.67 -48.29
CA LEU A 265 62.97 -0.15 -48.28
C LEU A 265 62.90 1.22 -47.61
N ALA A 266 62.09 2.12 -48.17
CA ALA A 266 61.78 3.44 -47.64
C ALA A 266 60.43 3.45 -46.92
N CYS A 267 60.31 4.31 -45.91
CA CYS A 267 59.04 4.50 -45.22
C CYS A 267 58.20 5.54 -45.95
N MET A 268 57.15 5.09 -46.66
CA MET A 268 56.24 5.94 -47.41
C MET A 268 54.85 5.85 -46.80
N GLU A 269 54.34 6.98 -46.29
CA GLU A 269 53.01 7.09 -45.66
C GLU A 269 52.73 5.99 -44.61
N GLY A 270 53.77 5.54 -43.91
CA GLY A 270 53.67 4.57 -42.83
C GLY A 270 53.72 3.10 -43.21
N ARG A 271 54.10 2.76 -44.44
CA ARG A 271 54.44 1.39 -44.84
C ARG A 271 55.83 1.33 -45.46
N CYS A 272 56.52 0.21 -45.28
CA CYS A 272 57.81 -0.03 -45.93
C CYS A 272 57.59 -0.47 -47.38
N GLY A 273 58.12 0.28 -48.34
CA GLY A 273 58.07 -0.03 -49.77
C GLY A 273 59.41 0.23 -50.44
N ASP A 274 59.66 -0.39 -51.60
CA ASP A 274 60.86 -0.13 -52.43
C ASP A 274 60.88 1.30 -52.97
#